data_AF-A0A521QDD4-F1
#
_entry.id   AF-A0A521QDD4-F1
#
_cell.length_a   1.000
_cell.length_b   1.000
_cell.length_c   1.000
_cell.angle_alpha   90.00
_cell.angle_beta   90.00
_cell.angle_gamma   90.00
#
_symmetry.space_group_name_H-M   'P 1'
#
loop_
_entity.id
_entity.type
_entity.pdbx_description
1 polymer ?
#
loop_
_entity_poly.entity_id
_entity_poly.type
_entity_poly.pdbx_seq_one_letter_code
_entity_poly.pdbx_strand_id
1 'polypeptide(L)'
;MNRLKTEAKGGFTLIELLLVIGIIGILAAIAVPQFAAYRQRSYDTDVKSNIKNASTTEEAYFTQKQTYTPTLSDLTSWGFRQSAGVNIGLTGSATTFIVTATATAGCSTNTGVWSFDSSTGIITGVRCN
;
A
#
# COMPACT_ATOMS: atom_id res chain seq x y z
N MET A 1 47.43 -37.58 36.91
CA MET A 1 47.62 -36.99 35.57
C MET A 1 46.26 -36.90 34.88
N ASN A 2 45.61 -35.73 34.92
CA ASN A 2 44.39 -35.50 34.15
C ASN A 2 44.75 -35.11 32.71
N ARG A 3 44.42 -35.98 31.76
CA ARG A 3 44.47 -35.66 30.33
C ARG A 3 43.22 -34.85 29.99
N LEU A 4 43.37 -33.55 29.78
CA LEU A 4 42.31 -32.73 29.20
C LEU A 4 42.09 -33.21 27.75
N LYS A 5 40.94 -33.86 27.51
CA LYS A 5 40.48 -34.21 26.16
C LYS A 5 40.08 -32.90 25.48
N THR A 6 40.85 -32.48 24.50
CA THR A 6 40.46 -31.38 23.60
C THR A 6 39.35 -31.91 22.69
N GLU A 7 38.11 -31.53 22.97
CA GLU A 7 36.98 -31.71 22.06
C GLU A 7 37.31 -30.98 20.74
N ALA A 8 37.41 -31.71 19.64
CA ALA A 8 37.63 -31.14 18.32
C ALA A 8 36.41 -30.28 17.95
N LYS A 9 36.54 -28.97 18.09
CA LYS A 9 35.51 -28.00 17.71
C LYS A 9 35.38 -28.04 16.18
N GLY A 10 34.34 -28.71 15.69
CA GLY A 10 34.06 -28.83 14.25
C GLY A 10 33.85 -27.46 13.62
N GLY A 11 34.65 -27.13 12.61
CA GLY A 11 34.45 -25.96 11.76
C GLY A 11 33.53 -26.27 10.59
N PHE A 12 32.82 -25.25 10.10
CA PHE A 12 32.03 -25.35 8.87
C PHE A 12 32.94 -25.56 7.66
N THR A 13 32.55 -26.44 6.75
CA THR A 13 33.26 -26.64 5.48
C THR A 13 32.86 -25.55 4.47
N LEU A 14 33.77 -25.20 3.57
CA LEU A 14 33.48 -24.24 2.50
C LEU A 14 32.37 -24.74 1.56
N ILE A 15 32.27 -26.06 1.37
CA ILE A 15 31.25 -26.66 0.52
C ILE A 15 29.85 -26.59 1.14
N GLU A 16 29.73 -26.74 2.47
CA GLU A 16 28.46 -26.55 3.18
C GLU A 16 27.96 -25.12 3.03
N LEU A 17 28.86 -24.14 3.18
CA LEU A 17 28.49 -22.74 3.03
C LEU A 17 28.09 -22.40 1.58
N LEU A 18 28.78 -23.00 0.60
CA LEU A 18 28.49 -22.82 -0.83
C LEU A 18 27.12 -23.39 -1.22
N LEU A 19 26.76 -24.58 -0.74
CA LEU A 19 25.45 -25.18 -1.00
C LEU A 19 24.31 -24.36 -0.37
N VAL A 20 24.52 -23.84 0.84
CA VAL A 20 23.53 -22.99 1.54
C VAL A 20 23.23 -21.70 0.77
N ILE A 21 24.27 -20.97 0.35
CA ILE A 21 24.05 -19.74 -0.43
C ILE A 21 23.45 -20.05 -1.81
N GLY A 22 23.74 -21.22 -2.37
CA GLY A 22 23.11 -21.70 -3.62
C GLY A 22 21.60 -21.88 -3.47
N ILE A 23 21.15 -22.56 -2.40
CA ILE A 23 19.72 -22.74 -2.13
C ILE A 23 19.04 -21.40 -1.84
N ILE A 24 19.65 -20.54 -1.01
CA ILE A 24 19.11 -19.19 -0.71
C ILE A 24 18.99 -18.36 -2.00
N GLY A 25 19.97 -18.46 -2.91
CA GLY A 25 19.94 -17.77 -4.20
C GLY A 25 18.75 -18.18 -5.06
N ILE A 26 18.45 -19.48 -5.15
CA ILE A 26 17.29 -20.00 -5.91
C ILE A 26 15.98 -19.51 -5.29
N LEU A 27 15.85 -19.59 -3.97
CA LEU A 27 14.65 -19.13 -3.27
C LEU A 27 14.45 -17.61 -3.43
N ALA A 28 15.52 -16.82 -3.31
CA ALA A 28 15.48 -15.37 -3.47
C ALA A 28 15.07 -14.96 -4.88
N ALA A 29 15.54 -15.66 -5.92
CA ALA A 29 15.21 -15.36 -7.31
C ALA A 29 13.70 -15.47 -7.59
N ILE A 30 13.00 -16.41 -6.94
CA ILE A 30 11.54 -16.57 -7.06
C ILE A 30 10.81 -15.61 -6.12
N ALA A 31 11.28 -15.47 -4.88
CA ALA A 31 10.57 -14.72 -3.85
C ALA A 31 10.56 -13.20 -4.10
N VAL A 32 11.67 -12.63 -4.58
CA VAL A 32 11.81 -11.18 -4.79
C VAL A 32 10.77 -10.60 -5.77
N PRO A 33 10.61 -11.12 -7.01
CA PRO A 33 9.61 -10.58 -7.93
C PRO A 33 8.18 -10.80 -7.43
N GLN A 34 7.90 -11.92 -6.77
CA GLN A 34 6.58 -12.21 -6.20
C GLN A 34 6.24 -11.23 -5.06
N PHE A 35 7.20 -10.94 -4.18
CA PHE A 35 7.02 -10.00 -3.08
C PHE A 35 6.81 -8.57 -3.58
N ALA A 36 7.54 -8.14 -4.61
CA ALA A 36 7.35 -6.84 -5.25
C ALA A 36 5.91 -6.69 -5.79
N ALA A 37 5.42 -7.68 -6.54
CA ALA A 37 4.05 -7.67 -7.08
C ALA A 37 2.98 -7.71 -5.97
N TYR A 38 3.23 -8.41 -4.86
CA TYR A 38 2.33 -8.41 -3.70
C TYR A 38 2.25 -7.02 -3.06
N ARG A 39 3.41 -6.37 -2.88
CA ARG A 39 3.49 -5.01 -2.33
C ARG A 39 2.76 -3.99 -3.22
N GLN A 40 2.91 -4.08 -4.55
CA GLN A 40 2.18 -3.24 -5.51
C GLN A 40 0.66 -3.37 -5.37
N ARG A 41 0.15 -4.62 -5.24
CA ARG A 41 -1.28 -4.86 -5.00
C ARG A 41 -1.75 -4.33 -3.64
N SER A 42 -0.89 -4.36 -2.63
CA SER A 42 -1.18 -3.77 -1.31
C SER A 42 -1.37 -2.26 -1.43
N TYR A 43 -0.53 -1.57 -2.21
CA TYR A 43 -0.68 -0.13 -2.45
C TYR A 43 -2.01 0.19 -3.14
N ASP A 44 -2.37 -0.54 -4.21
CA ASP A 44 -3.67 -0.37 -4.87
C ASP A 44 -4.86 -0.57 -3.90
N THR A 45 -4.73 -1.54 -3.00
CA THR A 45 -5.78 -1.85 -2.01
C THR A 45 -5.91 -0.75 -0.96
N ASP A 46 -4.78 -0.23 -0.47
CA ASP A 46 -4.74 0.87 0.49
C ASP A 46 -5.37 2.14 -0.13
N VAL A 47 -4.96 2.50 -1.36
CA VAL A 47 -5.53 3.63 -2.10
C VAL A 47 -7.05 3.51 -2.23
N LYS A 48 -7.57 2.34 -2.65
CA LYS A 48 -9.02 2.10 -2.76
C LYS A 48 -9.74 2.14 -1.43
N SER A 49 -9.11 1.67 -0.35
CA SER A 49 -9.69 1.76 0.99
C SER A 49 -9.81 3.21 1.45
N ASN A 50 -8.80 4.04 1.19
CA ASN A 50 -8.85 5.47 1.50
C ASN A 50 -9.96 6.17 0.70
N ILE A 51 -10.14 5.83 -0.59
CA ILE A 51 -11.28 6.33 -1.38
C ILE A 51 -12.60 5.97 -0.71
N LYS A 52 -12.80 4.70 -0.35
CA LYS A 52 -14.04 4.24 0.31
C LYS A 52 -14.31 5.02 1.60
N ASN A 53 -13.29 5.20 2.43
CA ASN A 53 -13.39 5.93 3.70
C ASN A 53 -13.68 7.41 3.48
N ALA A 54 -13.04 8.04 2.48
CA ALA A 54 -13.29 9.43 2.10
C ALA A 54 -14.73 9.59 1.59
N SER A 55 -15.18 8.73 0.66
CA SER A 55 -16.56 8.75 0.17
C SER A 55 -17.58 8.59 1.31
N THR A 56 -17.36 7.68 2.26
CA THR A 56 -18.25 7.56 3.43
C THR A 56 -18.25 8.83 4.30
N THR A 57 -17.12 9.52 4.40
CA THR A 57 -17.03 10.78 5.16
C THR A 57 -17.72 11.92 4.41
N GLU A 58 -17.63 11.97 3.07
CA GLU A 58 -18.37 12.92 2.22
C GLU A 58 -19.88 12.78 2.40
N GLU A 59 -20.40 11.54 2.41
CA GLU A 59 -21.83 11.28 2.65
C GLU A 59 -22.27 11.73 4.07
N ALA A 60 -21.41 11.51 5.07
CA ALA A 60 -21.66 12.00 6.43
C ALA A 60 -21.66 13.53 6.50
N TYR A 61 -20.75 14.18 5.77
CA TYR A 61 -20.67 15.64 5.66
C TYR A 61 -21.93 16.21 4.99
N PHE A 62 -22.37 15.59 3.89
CA PHE A 62 -23.58 16.01 3.15
C PHE A 62 -24.84 15.96 4.02
N THR A 63 -24.95 14.96 4.90
CA THR A 63 -26.11 14.81 5.82
C THR A 63 -26.34 16.05 6.69
N GLN A 64 -25.30 16.83 7.00
CA GLN A 64 -25.41 18.03 7.83
C GLN A 64 -25.25 19.35 7.04
N LYS A 65 -24.43 19.35 5.99
CA LYS A 65 -24.09 20.57 5.24
C LYS A 65 -24.87 20.72 3.93
N GLN A 66 -25.55 19.67 3.48
CA GLN A 66 -26.29 19.62 2.21
C GLN A 66 -25.43 19.99 0.99
N THR A 67 -24.12 19.79 1.08
CA THR A 67 -23.14 19.94 0.01
C THR A 67 -21.98 18.99 0.30
N TYR A 68 -21.26 18.56 -0.73
CA TYR A 68 -19.98 17.86 -0.55
C TYR A 68 -18.85 18.87 -0.44
N THR A 69 -17.77 18.51 0.28
CA THR A 69 -16.63 19.41 0.44
C THR A 69 -15.60 19.19 -0.66
N PRO A 70 -15.03 20.26 -1.24
CA PRO A 70 -13.87 20.13 -2.12
C PRO A 70 -12.55 20.07 -1.34
N THR A 71 -12.56 20.20 -0.01
CA THR A 71 -11.33 20.36 0.77
C THR A 71 -11.06 19.16 1.68
N LEU A 72 -9.82 18.71 1.67
CA LEU A 72 -9.37 17.62 2.54
C LEU A 72 -9.39 18.03 4.02
N SER A 73 -9.19 19.32 4.32
CA SER A 73 -9.20 19.83 5.70
C SER A 73 -10.58 19.71 6.34
N ASP A 74 -11.65 19.95 5.57
CA ASP A 74 -13.00 19.72 6.06
C ASP A 74 -13.20 18.23 6.30
N LEU A 75 -12.85 17.39 5.33
CA LEU A 75 -13.03 15.95 5.45
C LEU A 75 -12.30 15.35 6.68
N THR A 76 -11.07 15.79 6.96
CA THR A 76 -10.32 15.35 8.14
C THR A 76 -10.92 15.86 9.45
N SER A 77 -11.48 17.07 9.46
CA SER A 77 -12.23 17.61 10.61
C SER A 77 -13.49 16.78 10.90
N TRP A 78 -14.04 16.13 9.87
CA TRP A 78 -15.19 15.22 9.96
C TRP A 78 -14.81 13.75 10.21
N GLY A 79 -13.53 13.49 10.53
CA GLY A 79 -13.07 12.18 10.97
C GLY A 79 -12.38 11.35 9.89
N PHE A 80 -12.24 11.85 8.66
CA PHE A 80 -11.41 11.18 7.67
C PHE A 80 -9.94 11.15 8.12
N ARG A 81 -9.32 9.97 8.04
CA ARG A 81 -7.90 9.79 8.34
C ARG A 81 -7.21 9.17 7.14
N GLN A 82 -6.37 9.97 6.51
CA GLN A 82 -5.55 9.56 5.38
C GLN A 82 -4.42 8.65 5.84
N SER A 83 -4.19 7.57 5.10
CA SER A 83 -3.01 6.72 5.28
C SER A 83 -1.72 7.44 4.83
N ALA A 84 -0.59 7.15 5.49
CA ALA A 84 0.68 7.84 5.22
C ALA A 84 1.25 7.61 3.80
N GLY A 85 0.76 6.59 3.08
CA GLY A 85 1.24 6.19 1.76
C GLY A 85 0.32 6.58 0.59
N VAL A 86 -0.72 7.37 0.85
CA VAL A 86 -1.74 7.74 -0.15
C VAL A 86 -1.93 9.23 -0.12
N ASN A 87 -1.95 9.90 -1.28
CA ASN A 87 -2.39 11.28 -1.45
C ASN A 87 -3.84 11.32 -1.90
N ILE A 88 -4.65 12.22 -1.33
CA ILE A 88 -6.06 12.41 -1.68
C ILE A 88 -6.27 13.76 -2.36
N GLY A 89 -6.96 13.75 -3.49
CA GLY A 89 -7.54 14.92 -4.13
C GLY A 89 -9.07 14.83 -4.09
N LEU A 90 -9.73 15.94 -3.76
CA LEU A 90 -11.18 16.03 -3.68
C LEU A 90 -11.69 17.10 -4.63
N THR A 91 -12.78 16.79 -5.29
CA THR A 91 -13.59 17.77 -6.02
C THR A 91 -15.02 17.59 -5.53
N GLY A 92 -15.55 18.57 -4.80
CA GLY A 92 -16.90 18.55 -4.26
C GLY A 92 -17.79 19.61 -4.89
N SER A 93 -19.07 19.29 -5.04
CA SER A 93 -20.14 20.18 -5.47
C SER A 93 -21.36 20.01 -4.54
N ALA A 94 -22.43 20.77 -4.79
CA ALA A 94 -23.67 20.64 -4.04
C ALA A 94 -24.33 19.26 -4.17
N THR A 95 -24.07 18.53 -5.27
CA THR A 95 -24.78 17.27 -5.57
C THR A 95 -23.88 16.10 -5.88
N THR A 96 -22.61 16.34 -6.19
CA THR A 96 -21.66 15.30 -6.59
C THR A 96 -20.29 15.56 -5.99
N PHE A 97 -19.48 14.51 -5.90
CA PHE A 97 -18.08 14.60 -5.53
C PHE A 97 -17.25 13.56 -6.28
N ILE A 98 -15.97 13.87 -6.41
CA ILE A 98 -14.95 12.99 -6.95
C ILE A 98 -13.83 12.87 -5.92
N VAL A 99 -13.49 11.65 -5.55
CA VAL A 99 -12.33 11.35 -4.70
C VAL A 99 -11.27 10.71 -5.58
N THR A 100 -10.14 11.39 -5.75
CA THR A 100 -8.95 10.83 -6.38
C THR A 100 -7.96 10.45 -5.29
N ALA A 101 -7.36 9.27 -5.41
CA ALA A 101 -6.33 8.81 -4.50
C ALA A 101 -5.16 8.22 -5.27
N THR A 102 -3.95 8.54 -4.81
CA THR A 102 -2.70 8.15 -5.49
C THR A 102 -1.72 7.57 -4.49
N ALA A 103 -1.18 6.39 -4.76
CA ALA A 103 -0.08 5.84 -3.96
C ALA A 103 1.17 6.74 -4.07
N THR A 104 1.82 7.03 -2.95
CA THR A 104 3.01 7.92 -2.90
C THR A 104 4.32 7.19 -3.17
N ALA A 105 4.33 5.86 -3.11
CA ALA A 105 5.51 5.04 -3.29
C ALA A 105 5.19 3.66 -3.85
N GLY A 106 6.18 3.05 -4.49
CA GLY A 106 6.10 1.67 -4.98
C GLY A 106 5.36 1.46 -6.29
N CYS A 107 4.92 2.56 -6.93
CA CYS A 107 4.28 2.57 -8.24
C CYS A 107 5.07 3.47 -9.20
N SER A 108 5.07 3.10 -10.47
CA SER A 108 5.57 3.96 -11.54
C SER A 108 4.75 5.25 -11.68
N THR A 109 5.30 6.24 -12.38
CA THR A 109 4.60 7.50 -12.64
C THR A 109 3.25 7.25 -13.33
N ASN A 110 2.20 7.92 -12.85
CA ASN A 110 0.82 7.79 -13.33
C ASN A 110 0.17 6.40 -13.11
N THR A 111 0.73 5.56 -12.24
CA THR A 111 0.11 4.30 -11.81
C THR A 111 -0.17 4.30 -10.31
N GLY A 112 -1.02 3.38 -9.84
CA GLY A 112 -1.53 3.43 -8.46
C GLY A 112 -2.46 4.62 -8.20
N VAL A 113 -3.08 5.14 -9.27
CA VAL A 113 -4.03 6.26 -9.23
C VAL A 113 -5.43 5.71 -9.43
N TRP A 114 -6.31 6.02 -8.50
CA TRP A 114 -7.71 5.60 -8.52
C TRP A 114 -8.61 6.80 -8.26
N SER A 115 -9.80 6.77 -8.85
CA SER A 115 -10.80 7.81 -8.68
C SER A 115 -12.19 7.19 -8.51
N PHE A 116 -12.96 7.72 -7.58
CA PHE A 116 -14.38 7.44 -7.42
C PHE A 116 -15.18 8.68 -7.81
N ASP A 117 -16.17 8.47 -8.68
CA ASP A 117 -17.12 9.51 -9.07
C ASP A 117 -18.50 9.17 -8.51
N SER A 118 -19.03 10.03 -7.64
CA SER A 118 -20.32 9.80 -6.98
C SER A 118 -21.51 9.84 -7.94
N SER A 119 -21.37 10.47 -9.11
CA SER A 119 -22.44 10.52 -10.12
C SER A 119 -22.64 9.20 -10.84
N THR A 120 -21.57 8.41 -11.00
CA THR A 120 -21.60 7.10 -11.65
C THR A 120 -21.56 5.95 -10.65
N GLY A 121 -21.04 6.19 -9.44
CA GLY A 121 -20.79 5.17 -8.42
C GLY A 121 -19.65 4.23 -8.77
N ILE A 122 -18.82 4.56 -9.77
CA ILE A 122 -17.77 3.69 -10.29
C ILE A 122 -16.40 4.13 -9.76
N ILE A 123 -15.56 3.15 -9.38
CA ILE A 123 -14.14 3.36 -9.14
C ILE A 123 -13.37 3.01 -10.41
N THR A 124 -12.65 3.98 -10.96
CA THR A 124 -11.77 3.82 -12.13
C THR A 124 -10.33 4.15 -11.78
N GLY A 125 -9.35 3.63 -12.52
CA GLY A 125 -7.95 3.89 -12.21
C GLY A 125 -6.97 2.98 -12.92
N VAL A 126 -5.68 3.29 -12.72
CA VAL A 126 -4.55 2.55 -13.26
C VAL A 126 -3.83 1.84 -12.12
N ARG A 127 -3.70 0.52 -12.23
CA ARG A 127 -3.02 -0.34 -11.23
C ARG A 127 -1.54 -0.01 -11.12
N CYS A 128 -1.02 -0.11 -9.91
CA CYS A 128 0.40 -0.02 -9.60
C CYS A 128 1.22 -1.06 -10.41
N ASN A 129 2.34 -0.63 -10.98
CA ASN A 129 3.29 -1.47 -11.72
C ASN A 129 4.75 -1.03 -11.52
#